data_AF-A0A382GAP0-F1
#
_entry.id   AF-A0A382GAP0-F1
#
_cell.length_a   1.000
_cell.length_b   1.000
_cell.length_c   1.000
_cell.angle_alpha   90.00
_cell.angle_beta   90.00
_cell.angle_gamma   90.00
#
_symmetry.space_group_name_H-M   'P 1'
#
loop_
_entity.id
_entity.type
_entity.pdbx_description
1 polymer ?
#
loop_
_entity_poly.entity_id
_entity_poly.type
_entity_poly.pdbx_seq_one_letter_code
_entity_poly.pdbx_strand_id
1 'polypeptide(L)'
;MELQIVLTSSALLDRYGPINNTLAKDGLAPDSVVYNVLEGENLVTSAKTTSIAILELSSVFERLKPDAVITVADRFETMATAITASYMNIPLVHVQGGEVTGSIDEKVRHAVTKLSDIHFVSNQDAFDRVI
;
A
#
# COMPACT_ATOMS: atom_id res chain seq x y z
N MET A 1 -13.83 -4.84 -15.30
CA MET A 1 -12.99 -4.32 -14.20
C MET A 1 -13.17 -2.83 -14.14
N GLU A 2 -13.41 -2.32 -12.94
CA GLU A 2 -13.45 -0.89 -12.62
C GLU A 2 -12.19 -0.56 -11.81
N LEU A 3 -11.51 0.53 -12.14
CA LEU A 3 -10.33 0.98 -11.40
C LEU A 3 -10.80 1.93 -10.30
N GLN A 4 -10.51 1.57 -9.05
CA GLN A 4 -10.75 2.43 -7.89
C GLN A 4 -9.41 2.94 -7.34
N ILE A 5 -9.30 4.24 -7.10
CA ILE A 5 -8.08 4.92 -6.64
C ILE A 5 -8.31 5.47 -5.22
N VAL A 6 -7.51 4.97 -4.28
CA VAL A 6 -7.48 5.49 -2.90
C VAL A 6 -6.17 6.24 -2.69
N LEU A 7 -6.25 7.53 -2.40
CA LEU A 7 -5.07 8.33 -2.02
C LEU A 7 -4.91 8.37 -0.51
N THR A 8 -3.68 8.15 -0.06
CA THR A 8 -3.39 8.09 1.36
C THR A 8 -1.94 8.46 1.67
N SER A 9 -1.66 8.66 2.96
CA SER A 9 -0.31 8.75 3.52
C SER A 9 0.55 9.81 2.83
N SER A 10 1.82 9.50 2.51
CA SER A 10 2.75 10.51 2.01
C SER A 10 2.34 11.14 0.68
N ALA A 11 1.47 10.50 -0.11
CA ALA A 11 0.97 11.04 -1.37
C ALA A 11 0.16 12.33 -1.19
N LEU A 12 -0.41 12.55 0.00
CA LEU A 12 -1.24 13.73 0.32
C LEU A 12 -0.47 14.87 0.97
N LEU A 13 0.83 14.71 1.23
CA LEU A 13 1.63 15.75 1.87
C LEU A 13 2.16 16.73 0.83
N ASP A 14 1.83 18.02 0.99
CA ASP A 14 2.19 19.08 0.05
C ASP A 14 3.69 19.14 -0.29
N ARG A 15 4.56 18.78 0.67
CA ARG A 15 6.02 18.75 0.49
C ARG A 15 6.50 17.76 -0.56
N TYR A 16 5.71 16.73 -0.89
CA TYR A 16 6.03 15.75 -1.93
C TYR A 16 5.34 16.07 -3.27
N GLY A 17 4.63 17.20 -3.34
CA GLY A 17 3.98 17.70 -4.54
C GLY A 17 2.50 17.30 -4.64
N PRO A 18 1.72 18.02 -5.46
CA PRO A 18 0.28 17.81 -5.57
C PRO A 18 -0.02 16.58 -6.43
N ILE A 19 -0.14 15.40 -5.80
CA ILE A 19 -0.48 14.15 -6.49
C ILE A 19 -1.74 14.28 -7.36
N ASN A 20 -2.69 15.11 -6.93
CA ASN A 20 -3.91 15.43 -7.67
C ASN A 20 -3.63 15.99 -9.07
N ASN A 21 -2.57 16.79 -9.22
CA ASN A 21 -2.19 17.34 -10.53
C ASN A 21 -1.65 16.26 -11.46
N THR A 22 -0.93 15.26 -10.91
CA THR A 22 -0.46 14.11 -11.68
C THR A 22 -1.63 13.26 -12.14
N LEU A 23 -2.55 12.91 -11.24
CA LEU A 23 -3.76 12.17 -11.59
C LEU A 23 -4.61 12.90 -12.63
N ALA A 24 -4.81 14.21 -12.47
CA ALA A 24 -5.62 15.00 -13.39
C ALA A 24 -5.01 15.04 -14.81
N LYS A 25 -3.67 15.06 -14.93
CA LYS A 25 -2.99 14.97 -16.23
C LYS A 25 -3.23 13.63 -16.92
N ASP A 26 -3.38 12.57 -16.14
CA ASP A 26 -3.67 11.22 -16.62
C ASP A 26 -5.18 10.94 -16.79
N GLY A 27 -6.03 11.94 -16.54
CA GLY A 27 -7.49 11.81 -16.61
C GLY A 27 -8.09 10.96 -15.48
N LEU A 28 -7.37 10.82 -14.36
CA LEU A 28 -7.75 10.03 -13.20
C LEU A 28 -8.24 10.92 -12.05
N ALA A 29 -9.16 10.39 -11.24
CA ALA A 29 -9.64 11.01 -10.01
C ALA A 29 -9.70 9.98 -8.88
N PRO A 30 -9.46 10.38 -7.62
CA PRO A 30 -9.55 9.47 -6.49
C PRO A 30 -11.00 9.21 -6.06
N ASP A 31 -11.33 7.94 -5.81
CA ASP A 31 -12.60 7.50 -5.21
C ASP A 31 -12.64 7.69 -3.69
N SER A 32 -11.45 7.75 -3.08
CA SER A 32 -11.28 8.04 -1.67
C SER A 32 -9.97 8.75 -1.39
N VAL A 33 -9.99 9.66 -0.42
CA VAL A 33 -8.81 10.38 0.08
C VAL A 33 -8.74 10.19 1.59
N VAL A 34 -7.62 9.69 2.09
CA VAL A 34 -7.44 9.26 3.49
C VAL A 34 -6.24 9.98 4.11
N TYR A 35 -6.53 10.94 4.99
CA TYR A 35 -5.51 11.68 5.75
C TYR A 35 -5.13 10.91 7.03
N ASN A 36 -4.06 10.13 6.96
CA ASN A 36 -3.65 9.22 8.04
C ASN A 36 -2.20 9.42 8.52
N VAL A 37 -1.48 10.41 7.99
CA VAL A 37 -0.09 10.68 8.40
C VAL A 37 -0.08 11.37 9.75
N LEU A 38 0.66 10.80 10.71
CA LEU A 38 1.05 11.51 11.91
C LEU A 38 2.41 12.18 11.68
N GLU A 39 2.45 13.52 11.76
CA GLU A 39 3.69 14.27 11.57
C GLU A 39 4.69 14.06 12.72
N GLY A 40 5.98 14.13 12.38
CA GLY A 40 7.10 14.02 13.31
C GLY A 40 8.28 13.19 12.80
N GLU A 41 8.11 12.49 11.67
CA GLU A 41 9.17 11.86 10.87
C GLU A 41 10.16 10.98 11.68
N ASN A 42 9.62 10.19 12.60
CA ASN A 42 10.39 9.24 13.42
C ASN A 42 9.72 7.86 13.46
N LEU A 43 10.45 6.87 14.00
CA LEU A 43 10.00 5.48 14.09
C LEU A 43 8.63 5.31 14.78
N VAL A 44 8.36 6.12 15.81
CA VAL A 44 7.07 6.10 16.52
C VAL A 44 5.95 6.59 15.62
N THR A 45 6.19 7.68 14.88
CA THR A 45 5.19 8.22 13.95
C THR A 45 4.91 7.31 12.76
N SER A 46 5.91 6.56 12.27
CA SER A 46 5.70 5.56 11.21
C SER A 46 4.81 4.41 11.67
N ALA A 47 5.05 3.88 12.87
CA ALA A 47 4.21 2.83 13.45
C ALA A 47 2.76 3.32 13.66
N LYS A 48 2.59 4.52 14.24
CA LYS A 48 1.27 5.13 14.44
C LYS A 48 0.54 5.40 13.13
N THR A 49 1.22 5.93 12.13
CA THR A 49 0.66 6.17 10.79
C THR A 49 0.15 4.87 10.18
N THR A 50 0.91 3.77 10.32
CA THR A 50 0.48 2.43 9.87
C THR A 50 -0.80 1.99 10.57
N SER A 51 -0.92 2.17 11.89
CA SER A 51 -2.13 1.82 12.64
C SER A 51 -3.35 2.63 12.20
N ILE A 52 -3.20 3.94 11.98
CA ILE A 52 -4.28 4.80 11.50
C ILE A 52 -4.68 4.39 10.07
N ALA A 53 -3.71 4.05 9.23
CA ALA A 53 -3.98 3.55 7.88
C ALA A 53 -4.83 2.29 7.89
N ILE A 54 -4.54 1.31 8.76
CA ILE A 54 -5.35 0.08 8.88
C ILE A 54 -6.79 0.43 9.25
N LEU A 55 -6.98 1.30 10.25
CA LEU A 55 -8.29 1.75 10.71
C LEU A 55 -9.10 2.38 9.57
N GLU A 56 -8.52 3.37 8.88
CA GLU A 56 -9.21 4.10 7.82
C GLU A 56 -9.46 3.23 6.59
N LEU A 57 -8.46 2.44 6.15
CA LEU A 57 -8.60 1.58 4.98
C LEU A 57 -9.68 0.53 5.16
N SER A 58 -9.91 0.04 6.39
CA SER A 58 -11.00 -0.91 6.65
C SER A 58 -12.38 -0.33 6.30
N SER A 59 -12.62 0.94 6.64
CA SER A 59 -13.84 1.65 6.30
C SER A 59 -13.95 1.95 4.80
N VAL A 60 -12.82 2.29 4.17
CA VAL A 60 -12.77 2.54 2.72
C VAL A 60 -13.07 1.27 1.94
N PHE A 61 -12.47 0.13 2.30
CA PHE A 61 -12.68 -1.14 1.62
C PHE A 61 -14.11 -1.65 1.79
N GLU A 62 -14.72 -1.48 2.97
CA GLU A 62 -16.14 -1.82 3.19
C GLU A 62 -17.08 -1.00 2.28
N ARG A 63 -16.75 0.28 2.07
CA ARG A 63 -17.54 1.18 1.21
C ARG A 63 -17.34 0.89 -0.27
N LEU A 64 -16.09 0.71 -0.71
CA LEU A 64 -15.72 0.55 -2.12
C LEU A 64 -15.91 -0.88 -2.63
N LYS A 65 -15.88 -1.88 -1.74
CA LYS A 65 -16.04 -3.30 -2.01
C LYS A 65 -15.17 -3.80 -3.19
N PRO A 66 -13.85 -3.60 -3.14
CA PRO A 66 -12.99 -4.02 -4.23
C PRO A 66 -12.92 -5.55 -4.32
N ASP A 67 -12.89 -6.07 -5.55
CA ASP A 67 -12.67 -7.50 -5.81
C ASP A 67 -11.22 -7.94 -5.56
N ALA A 68 -10.28 -6.99 -5.60
CA ALA A 68 -8.86 -7.19 -5.29
C ALA A 68 -8.20 -5.85 -4.92
N VAL A 69 -7.12 -5.91 -4.15
CA VAL A 69 -6.31 -4.75 -3.76
C VAL A 69 -4.89 -4.92 -4.30
N ILE A 70 -4.34 -3.85 -4.89
CA ILE A 70 -2.96 -3.83 -5.37
C ILE A 70 -2.11 -3.04 -4.40
N THR A 71 -0.98 -3.63 -3.99
CA THR A 71 0.04 -2.97 -3.18
C THR A 71 1.41 -3.12 -3.82
N VAL A 72 2.26 -2.10 -3.65
CA VAL A 72 3.54 -2.00 -4.37
C VAL A 72 4.69 -1.85 -3.37
N ALA A 73 5.78 -2.56 -3.63
CA ALA A 73 7.02 -2.51 -2.88
C ALA A 73 6.83 -2.84 -1.39
N ASP A 74 7.32 -1.99 -0.48
CA ASP A 74 7.66 -2.43 0.88
C ASP A 74 7.74 -1.31 1.93
N ARG A 75 7.02 -0.21 1.75
CA ARG A 75 6.95 0.85 2.77
C ARG A 75 5.95 0.54 3.87
N PHE A 76 5.99 1.28 4.96
CA PHE A 76 5.07 1.09 6.08
C PHE A 76 3.59 1.26 5.68
N GLU A 77 3.30 2.10 4.68
CA GLU A 77 1.97 2.22 4.07
C GLU A 77 1.51 0.91 3.40
N THR A 78 2.43 0.23 2.69
CA THR A 78 2.20 -1.05 2.01
C THR A 78 1.76 -2.12 3.01
N MET A 79 2.37 -2.14 4.20
CA MET A 79 1.98 -3.06 5.29
C MET A 79 0.53 -2.86 5.73
N ALA A 80 0.08 -1.61 5.88
CA ALA A 80 -1.30 -1.32 6.28
C ALA A 80 -2.30 -1.84 5.25
N THR A 81 -2.06 -1.57 3.97
CA THR A 81 -2.88 -2.08 2.86
C THR A 81 -2.95 -3.61 2.88
N ALA A 82 -1.80 -4.27 3.07
CA ALA A 82 -1.72 -5.73 3.08
C ALA A 82 -2.50 -6.37 4.24
N ILE A 83 -2.32 -5.83 5.46
CA ILE A 83 -3.04 -6.31 6.64
C ILE A 83 -4.55 -6.13 6.46
N THR A 84 -5.00 -4.96 6.03
CA THR A 84 -6.43 -4.67 5.89
C THR A 84 -7.08 -5.57 4.83
N ALA A 85 -6.46 -5.72 3.66
CA ALA A 85 -6.98 -6.59 2.60
C ALA A 85 -7.06 -8.06 3.06
N SER A 86 -5.99 -8.57 3.66
CA SER A 86 -5.92 -9.95 4.16
C SER A 86 -6.98 -10.23 5.24
N TYR A 87 -7.14 -9.34 6.22
CA TYR A 87 -8.14 -9.51 7.29
C TYR A 87 -9.58 -9.44 6.79
N MET A 88 -9.83 -8.69 5.71
CA MET A 88 -11.14 -8.58 5.10
C MET A 88 -11.41 -9.65 4.05
N ASN A 89 -10.50 -10.62 3.86
CA ASN A 89 -10.55 -11.65 2.82
C ASN A 89 -10.69 -11.07 1.40
N ILE A 90 -10.01 -9.95 1.14
CA ILE A 90 -9.94 -9.34 -0.18
C ILE A 90 -8.64 -9.79 -0.85
N PRO A 91 -8.68 -10.40 -2.04
CA PRO A 91 -7.48 -10.82 -2.77
C PRO A 91 -6.45 -9.71 -2.86
N LEU A 92 -5.22 -9.99 -2.42
CA LEU A 92 -4.12 -9.03 -2.39
C LEU A 92 -3.09 -9.36 -3.46
N VAL A 93 -2.81 -8.37 -4.30
CA VAL A 93 -1.79 -8.42 -5.36
C VAL A 93 -0.57 -7.63 -4.91
N HIS A 94 0.58 -8.30 -4.77
CA HIS A 94 1.85 -7.66 -4.41
C HIS A 94 2.76 -7.50 -5.62
N VAL A 95 3.02 -6.25 -5.98
CA VAL A 95 3.97 -5.86 -7.01
C VAL A 95 5.33 -5.58 -6.39
N GLN A 96 6.38 -6.07 -7.05
CA GLN A 96 7.78 -5.89 -6.62
C GLN A 96 8.10 -6.61 -5.29
N GLY A 97 7.40 -7.72 -5.02
CA GLY A 97 7.79 -8.65 -3.97
C GLY A 97 9.13 -9.34 -4.27
N GLY A 98 9.75 -9.92 -3.24
CA GLY A 98 10.94 -10.75 -3.42
C GLY A 98 12.26 -10.03 -3.71
N GLU A 99 12.36 -8.71 -3.79
CA GLU A 99 13.68 -8.04 -3.84
C GLU A 99 14.39 -8.07 -2.48
N VAL A 100 15.69 -7.74 -2.50
CA VAL A 100 16.56 -7.67 -1.33
C VAL A 100 17.11 -6.25 -1.25
N THR A 101 16.98 -5.62 -0.08
CA THR A 101 17.43 -4.24 0.16
C THR A 101 18.33 -4.11 1.39
N GLY A 102 18.31 -5.10 2.29
CA GLY A 102 19.13 -5.07 3.52
C GLY A 102 18.69 -4.02 4.56
N SER A 103 17.48 -3.46 4.42
CA SER A 103 16.90 -2.47 5.34
C SER A 103 15.69 -3.05 6.10
N ILE A 104 15.01 -2.20 6.89
CA ILE A 104 13.70 -2.54 7.46
C ILE A 104 12.66 -2.87 6.38
N ASP A 105 12.80 -2.29 5.19
CA ASP A 105 11.87 -2.46 4.09
C ASP A 105 11.83 -3.93 3.63
N GLU A 106 12.95 -4.66 3.70
CA GLU A 106 12.99 -6.09 3.41
C GLU A 106 12.06 -6.92 4.30
N LYS A 107 11.99 -6.59 5.60
CA LYS A 107 11.05 -7.26 6.53
C LYS A 107 9.60 -6.98 6.14
N VAL A 108 9.31 -5.73 5.78
CA VAL A 108 7.98 -5.35 5.31
C VAL A 108 7.64 -6.08 4.02
N ARG A 109 8.56 -6.12 3.07
CA ARG A 109 8.40 -6.80 1.77
C ARG A 109 8.04 -8.26 1.93
N HIS A 110 8.78 -8.99 2.77
CA HIS A 110 8.53 -10.41 3.01
C HIS A 110 7.22 -10.66 3.75
N ALA A 111 6.87 -9.81 4.72
CA ALA A 111 5.58 -9.89 5.39
C ALA A 111 4.41 -9.63 4.43
N VAL A 112 4.48 -8.58 3.62
CA VAL A 112 3.48 -8.28 2.57
C VAL A 112 3.39 -9.44 1.58
N THR A 113 4.53 -10.04 1.18
CA THR A 113 4.55 -11.24 0.34
C THR A 113 3.74 -12.37 1.00
N LYS A 114 3.93 -12.67 2.28
CA LYS A 114 3.16 -13.76 2.93
C LYS A 114 1.68 -13.45 3.17
N LEU A 115 1.29 -12.18 3.12
CA LEU A 115 -0.11 -11.76 3.19
C LEU A 115 -0.80 -11.75 1.82
N SER A 116 -0.05 -11.85 0.72
CA SER A 116 -0.57 -11.67 -0.63
C SER A 116 -0.90 -12.99 -1.32
N ASP A 117 -1.91 -12.94 -2.19
CA ASP A 117 -2.40 -14.11 -2.95
C ASP A 117 -1.76 -14.19 -4.35
N ILE A 118 -1.44 -13.03 -4.94
CA ILE A 118 -0.86 -12.92 -6.28
C ILE A 118 0.42 -12.09 -6.22
N HIS A 119 1.47 -12.55 -6.91
CA HIS A 119 2.78 -11.91 -6.91
C HIS A 119 3.20 -11.49 -8.32
N PHE A 120 3.41 -10.19 -8.52
CA PHE A 120 4.03 -9.62 -9.71
C PHE A 120 5.46 -9.19 -9.38
N VAL A 121 6.39 -10.14 -9.50
CA VAL A 121 7.83 -9.95 -9.25
C VAL A 121 8.54 -9.32 -10.45
N SER A 122 9.69 -8.69 -10.22
CA SER A 122 10.45 -7.93 -11.24
C SER A 122 11.56 -8.72 -11.95
N ASN A 123 12.02 -9.83 -11.37
CA ASN A 123 13.11 -10.64 -11.93
C ASN A 123 13.06 -12.09 -11.41
N GLN A 124 13.89 -12.96 -11.98
CA GLN A 124 13.95 -14.38 -11.63
C GLN A 124 14.39 -14.61 -10.18
N ASP A 125 15.39 -13.87 -9.69
CA ASP A 125 15.87 -14.02 -8.32
C ASP A 125 14.77 -13.68 -7.30
N ALA A 126 13.95 -12.66 -7.59
CA ALA A 126 12.80 -12.29 -6.78
C ALA A 126 11.70 -13.34 -6.84
N PHE A 127 11.45 -13.93 -8.02
CA PHE A 127 10.53 -15.07 -8.19
C PHE A 127 10.94 -16.24 -7.29
N ASP A 128 12.22 -16.63 -7.34
CA ASP A 128 12.75 -17.78 -6.60
C ASP A 128 12.65 -17.58 -5.07
N ARG A 129 12.63 -16.34 -4.59
CA ARG A 129 12.44 -16.00 -3.17
C ARG A 129 10.98 -15.94 -2.72
N VAL A 130 10.05 -15.72 -3.66
CA VAL A 130 8.62 -15.62 -3.35
C VAL A 130 7.98 -17.00 -3.20
N ILE A 131 8.44 -17.98 -3.99
CA ILE A 131 7.99 -19.40 -3.95
C ILE A 131 8.16 -20.00 -2.54
#